data_AF-A0A382XCQ4-F1
#
_entry.id   AF-A0A382XCQ4-F1
#
_cell.length_a   1.000
_cell.length_b   1.000
_cell.length_c   1.000
_cell.angle_alpha   90.00
_cell.angle_beta   90.00
_cell.angle_gamma   90.00
#
_symmetry.space_group_name_H-M   'P 1'
#
loop_
_entity.id
_entity.type
_entity.pdbx_description
1 polymer ?
#
loop_
_entity_poly.entity_id
_entity_poly.type
_entity_poly.pdbx_seq_one_letter_code
_entity_poly.pdbx_strand_id
1 'polypeptide(L)'
;NHVIALRLNYSRIRSNFDGDFVEKLLSPLKNRKATFNYAIQTPKWASNKSQAWRQSITDLSNQLIKNIPPERNPLLGVIPFKDLRYDRITPFSRILNEDIKTILARAEDLKLKEIKINKDEQPEEIAKANGLDYYVSGSYRMERTGLEVRSSLIDTQTNNIQSSANILIERKALNPEDLALIDNMADEFKSAQKKKTYQEHLEKLVAVRNSKQPFNVSVKTNKENYEIKDKIIFNIETDRDGYLTLLDINPNGDITVIFPNKFHRDNFIRA
;
A
#
# COMPACT_ATOMS: atom_id res chain seq x y z
N ASN A 1 -14.39 -4.83 -5.03
CA ASN A 1 -14.99 -3.76 -5.86
C ASN A 1 -14.91 -2.46 -5.08
N HIS A 2 -13.94 -1.59 -5.38
CA HIS A 2 -13.84 -0.29 -4.72
C HIS A 2 -13.61 0.81 -5.75
N VAL A 3 -14.35 1.89 -5.54
CA VAL A 3 -14.72 2.96 -6.46
C VAL A 3 -14.11 4.24 -5.85
N ILE A 4 -12.95 4.72 -6.31
CA ILE A 4 -12.54 6.09 -5.97
C ILE A 4 -13.18 7.05 -6.90
N ALA A 5 -13.41 8.25 -6.43
CA ALA A 5 -13.87 9.25 -7.33
C ALA A 5 -13.48 10.67 -6.98
N LEU A 6 -13.33 11.48 -8.02
CA LEU A 6 -12.98 12.89 -7.96
C LEU A 6 -14.10 13.69 -7.34
N ARG A 7 -13.87 14.22 -6.14
CA ARG A 7 -14.78 15.16 -5.49
C ARG A 7 -14.33 16.58 -5.77
N LEU A 8 -15.24 17.41 -6.26
CA LEU A 8 -15.03 18.85 -6.32
C LEU A 8 -14.79 19.37 -4.90
N ASN A 9 -13.74 20.18 -4.70
CA ASN A 9 -13.51 20.89 -3.44
C ASN A 9 -14.59 21.97 -3.29
N TYR A 10 -15.76 21.52 -2.87
CA TYR A 10 -16.98 22.31 -2.87
C TYR A 10 -16.86 23.52 -1.96
N SER A 11 -16.20 23.39 -0.81
CA SER A 11 -15.98 24.50 0.13
C SER A 11 -15.14 25.61 -0.50
N ARG A 12 -14.04 25.26 -1.18
CA ARG A 12 -13.18 26.22 -1.89
C ARG A 12 -13.84 26.85 -3.12
N ILE A 13 -14.66 26.09 -3.84
CA ILE A 13 -15.39 26.64 -5.00
C ILE A 13 -16.49 27.57 -4.49
N ARG A 14 -17.29 27.11 -3.53
CA ARG A 14 -18.36 27.89 -2.89
C ARG A 14 -17.85 29.20 -2.31
N SER A 15 -16.67 29.25 -1.70
CA SER A 15 -16.17 30.49 -1.07
C SER A 15 -15.96 31.65 -2.05
N ASN A 16 -15.99 31.39 -3.35
CA ASN A 16 -15.84 32.41 -4.41
C ASN A 16 -17.17 32.87 -5.01
N PHE A 17 -18.32 32.34 -4.57
CA PHE A 17 -19.63 32.63 -5.13
C PHE A 17 -20.69 32.81 -4.04
N ASP A 18 -21.60 33.77 -4.23
CA ASP A 18 -22.73 34.04 -3.34
C ASP A 18 -24.07 34.00 -4.08
N GLY A 19 -25.17 33.86 -3.32
CA GLY A 19 -26.55 33.98 -3.81
C GLY A 19 -27.10 32.77 -4.57
N ASP A 20 -28.12 33.02 -5.41
CA ASP A 20 -28.92 32.01 -6.15
C ASP A 20 -28.09 31.01 -6.96
N PHE A 21 -26.89 31.41 -7.40
CA PHE A 21 -25.96 30.56 -8.14
C PHE A 21 -25.44 29.38 -7.30
N VAL A 22 -25.20 29.61 -6.00
CA VAL A 22 -24.74 28.57 -5.07
C VAL A 22 -25.83 27.55 -4.84
N GLU A 23 -27.07 27.99 -4.67
CA GLU A 23 -28.21 27.10 -4.42
C GLU A 23 -28.64 26.33 -5.66
N LYS A 24 -28.75 26.96 -6.83
CA LYS A 24 -29.26 26.29 -8.04
C LYS A 24 -28.22 25.45 -8.78
N LEU A 25 -26.93 25.82 -8.73
CA LEU A 25 -25.91 25.30 -9.66
C LEU A 25 -24.75 24.58 -8.96
N LEU A 26 -24.29 25.08 -7.82
CA LEU A 26 -23.19 24.46 -7.07
C LEU A 26 -23.67 23.38 -6.10
N SER A 27 -24.81 23.59 -5.43
CA SER A 27 -25.35 22.63 -4.44
C SER A 27 -25.49 21.19 -4.97
N PRO A 28 -25.84 20.92 -6.25
CA PRO A 28 -25.88 19.56 -6.79
C PRO A 28 -24.50 18.90 -6.95
N LEU A 29 -23.41 19.68 -6.91
CA LEU A 29 -22.03 19.20 -7.10
C LEU A 29 -21.35 18.77 -5.79
N LYS A 30 -21.91 19.11 -4.63
CA LYS A 30 -21.34 18.81 -3.29
C LYS A 30 -20.97 17.34 -3.09
N ASN A 31 -21.69 16.43 -3.75
CA ASN A 31 -21.52 14.99 -3.62
C ASN A 31 -21.12 14.30 -4.93
N ARG A 32 -20.77 15.05 -5.99
CA ARG A 32 -20.32 14.45 -7.25
C ARG A 32 -18.92 13.85 -7.09
N LYS A 33 -18.75 12.66 -7.66
CA LYS A 33 -17.58 11.78 -7.60
C LYS A 33 -17.37 11.23 -9.03
N ALA A 34 -16.17 11.29 -9.65
CA ALA A 34 -15.85 10.58 -10.91
C ALA A 34 -14.86 9.42 -10.72
N THR A 35 -15.25 8.18 -11.05
CA THR A 35 -14.48 6.94 -10.77
C THR A 35 -13.78 6.38 -11.97
N PHE A 36 -12.53 5.95 -11.78
CA PHE A 36 -11.74 5.29 -12.81
C PHE A 36 -11.39 3.87 -12.35
N ASN A 37 -11.74 2.90 -13.18
CA ASN A 37 -11.45 1.48 -12.95
C ASN A 37 -10.44 1.03 -13.99
N TYR A 38 -9.22 0.71 -13.56
CA TYR A 38 -8.29 -0.06 -14.38
C TYR A 38 -8.44 -1.54 -14.07
N ALA A 39 -8.41 -2.35 -15.13
CA ALA A 39 -8.32 -3.79 -15.00
C ALA A 39 -7.25 -4.30 -15.96
N ILE A 40 -6.04 -4.53 -15.45
CA ILE A 40 -5.05 -5.30 -16.16
C ILE A 40 -5.48 -6.77 -16.10
N GLN A 41 -5.64 -7.40 -17.25
CA GLN A 41 -5.83 -8.84 -17.32
C GLN A 41 -4.50 -9.55 -17.04
N THR A 42 -4.54 -10.60 -16.22
CA THR A 42 -3.36 -11.43 -15.93
C THR A 42 -2.76 -11.94 -17.24
N PRO A 43 -1.51 -11.59 -17.57
CA PRO A 43 -0.96 -11.98 -18.85
C PRO A 43 -0.66 -13.47 -18.94
N LYS A 44 -0.57 -13.98 -20.17
CA LYS A 44 0.21 -15.18 -20.45
C LYS A 44 1.70 -14.80 -20.36
N TRP A 45 2.39 -15.22 -19.31
CA TRP A 45 3.83 -14.99 -19.18
C TRP A 45 4.58 -16.09 -19.91
N ALA A 46 5.63 -15.74 -20.64
CA ALA A 46 6.55 -16.71 -21.26
C ALA A 46 7.44 -17.41 -20.22
N SER A 47 7.52 -16.88 -19.00
CA SER A 47 8.34 -17.41 -17.90
C SER A 47 7.70 -18.62 -17.20
N ASN A 48 8.53 -19.44 -16.55
CA ASN A 48 8.18 -20.55 -15.64
C ASN A 48 7.52 -20.13 -14.29
N LYS A 49 7.07 -18.88 -14.16
CA LYS A 49 6.41 -18.37 -12.95
C LYS A 49 5.09 -19.08 -12.69
N SER A 50 4.81 -19.40 -11.43
CA SER A 50 3.59 -20.10 -11.04
C SER A 50 2.34 -19.26 -11.35
N GLN A 51 1.20 -19.92 -11.54
CA GLN A 51 -0.06 -19.21 -11.75
C GLN A 51 -0.40 -18.31 -10.55
N ALA A 52 -0.14 -18.77 -9.33
CA ALA A 52 -0.37 -18.01 -8.10
C ALA A 52 0.48 -16.73 -8.07
N TRP A 53 1.75 -16.82 -8.48
CA TRP A 53 2.61 -15.65 -8.62
C TRP A 53 2.02 -14.61 -9.57
N ARG A 54 1.73 -15.03 -10.81
CA ARG A 54 1.21 -14.14 -11.86
C ARG A 54 -0.09 -13.46 -11.44
N GLN A 55 -1.02 -14.23 -10.85
CA GLN A 55 -2.29 -13.70 -10.38
C GLN A 55 -2.10 -12.70 -9.25
N SER A 56 -1.20 -12.98 -8.31
CA SER A 56 -0.97 -12.13 -7.15
C SER A 56 -0.26 -10.83 -7.52
N ILE A 57 0.77 -10.87 -8.39
CA ILE A 57 1.43 -9.64 -8.89
C ILE A 57 0.45 -8.80 -9.74
N THR A 58 -0.43 -9.44 -10.50
CA THR A 58 -1.51 -8.75 -11.23
C THR A 58 -2.49 -8.10 -10.26
N ASP A 59 -2.91 -8.80 -9.20
CA ASP A 59 -3.80 -8.26 -8.18
C ASP A 59 -3.14 -7.09 -7.43
N LEU A 60 -1.88 -7.22 -7.01
CA LEU A 60 -1.11 -6.12 -6.40
C LEU A 60 -1.07 -4.91 -7.32
N SER A 61 -0.77 -5.10 -8.61
CA SER A 61 -0.69 -4.01 -9.58
C SER A 61 -2.04 -3.35 -9.79
N ASN A 62 -3.11 -4.14 -9.93
CA ASN A 62 -4.48 -3.61 -10.00
C ASN A 62 -4.90 -2.89 -8.71
N GLN A 63 -4.46 -3.33 -7.53
CA GLN A 63 -4.67 -2.61 -6.28
C GLN A 63 -3.94 -1.25 -6.28
N LEU A 64 -2.72 -1.19 -6.82
CA LEU A 64 -1.90 0.03 -6.89
C LEU A 64 -2.43 1.06 -7.89
N ILE A 65 -2.72 0.68 -9.13
CA ILE A 65 -3.12 1.65 -10.15
C ILE A 65 -4.59 2.06 -10.06
N LYS A 66 -5.34 1.49 -9.11
CA LYS A 66 -6.60 2.09 -8.70
C LYS A 66 -6.31 3.55 -8.36
N ASN A 67 -7.18 4.45 -8.82
CA ASN A 67 -7.21 5.85 -8.42
C ASN A 67 -6.22 6.77 -9.16
N ILE A 68 -5.57 6.28 -10.21
CA ILE A 68 -4.85 7.14 -11.15
C ILE A 68 -5.87 7.79 -12.12
N PRO A 69 -5.82 9.10 -12.39
CA PRO A 69 -6.64 9.71 -13.44
C PRO A 69 -6.15 9.31 -14.85
N PRO A 70 -6.98 8.66 -15.70
CA PRO A 70 -6.55 8.11 -17.00
C PRO A 70 -6.15 9.17 -18.03
N GLU A 71 -6.83 10.30 -18.05
CA GLU A 71 -6.67 11.29 -19.12
C GLU A 71 -5.31 12.03 -19.09
N ARG A 72 -4.43 11.75 -18.12
CA ARG A 72 -3.14 12.45 -17.96
C ARG A 72 -1.91 11.69 -18.44
N ASN A 73 -2.02 10.42 -18.83
CA ASN A 73 -0.87 9.59 -19.19
C ASN A 73 0.33 9.73 -18.21
N PRO A 74 0.10 9.62 -16.88
CA PRO A 74 1.11 10.00 -15.90
C PRO A 74 2.35 9.11 -15.96
N LEU A 75 3.48 9.71 -15.59
CA LEU A 75 4.77 9.07 -15.53
C LEU A 75 4.94 8.35 -14.19
N LEU A 76 4.98 7.01 -14.24
CA LEU A 76 5.14 6.14 -13.07
C LEU A 76 6.56 5.56 -13.01
N GLY A 77 7.15 5.54 -11.82
CA GLY A 77 8.34 4.75 -11.52
C GLY A 77 8.09 3.73 -10.40
N VAL A 78 8.83 2.63 -10.42
CA VAL A 78 8.77 1.60 -9.37
C VAL A 78 10.09 1.59 -8.62
N ILE A 79 10.08 2.07 -7.38
CA ILE A 79 11.24 2.07 -6.50
C ILE A 79 11.56 0.61 -6.10
N PRO A 80 12.84 0.21 -5.97
CA PRO A 80 13.22 -1.12 -5.51
C PRO A 80 12.56 -1.48 -4.18
N PHE A 81 11.86 -2.62 -4.17
CA PHE A 81 11.26 -3.17 -2.97
C PHE A 81 12.34 -3.63 -2.01
N LYS A 82 12.09 -3.48 -0.71
CA LYS A 82 13.02 -3.94 0.34
C LYS A 82 12.54 -5.26 0.93
N ASP A 83 13.48 -6.14 1.30
CA ASP A 83 13.19 -7.30 2.15
C ASP A 83 13.15 -6.84 3.61
N LEU A 84 11.99 -6.86 4.25
CA LEU A 84 11.82 -6.41 5.64
C LEU A 84 12.55 -7.29 6.66
N ARG A 85 13.00 -8.49 6.29
CA ARG A 85 13.79 -9.34 7.20
C ARG A 85 15.19 -8.77 7.42
N TYR A 86 15.71 -8.05 6.42
CA TYR A 86 17.07 -7.52 6.41
C TYR A 86 17.12 -6.00 6.26
N ASP A 87 15.98 -5.37 5.97
CA ASP A 87 15.83 -3.93 5.76
C ASP A 87 16.77 -3.43 4.66
N ARG A 88 16.72 -4.09 3.50
CA ARG A 88 17.56 -3.77 2.34
C ARG A 88 17.00 -4.37 1.04
N ILE A 89 17.50 -3.87 -0.07
CA ILE A 89 17.26 -4.43 -1.41
C ILE A 89 18.13 -5.69 -1.58
N THR A 90 17.56 -6.75 -2.13
CA THR A 90 18.25 -8.03 -2.41
C THR A 90 18.13 -8.39 -3.89
N PRO A 91 18.87 -9.40 -4.40
CA PRO A 91 18.69 -9.87 -5.77
C PRO A 91 17.26 -10.33 -6.09
N PHE A 92 16.50 -10.84 -5.10
CA PHE A 92 15.09 -11.16 -5.29
C PHE A 92 14.22 -9.91 -5.46
N SER A 93 14.57 -8.81 -4.80
CA SER A 93 13.88 -7.52 -4.98
C SER A 93 13.88 -7.08 -6.45
N ARG A 94 14.99 -7.31 -7.17
CA ARG A 94 15.07 -7.02 -8.61
C ARG A 94 14.04 -7.82 -9.41
N ILE A 95 13.88 -9.11 -9.11
CA ILE A 95 12.92 -9.98 -9.79
C ILE A 95 11.49 -9.49 -9.54
N LEU A 96 11.16 -9.23 -8.27
CA LEU A 96 9.85 -8.71 -7.88
C LEU A 96 9.56 -7.37 -8.57
N ASN A 97 10.53 -6.45 -8.60
CA ASN A 97 10.39 -5.15 -9.26
C ASN A 97 10.13 -5.27 -10.75
N GLU A 98 10.91 -6.08 -11.48
CA GLU A 98 10.74 -6.26 -12.92
C GLU A 98 9.41 -6.93 -13.27
N ASP A 99 8.95 -7.87 -12.45
CA ASP A 99 7.65 -8.52 -12.62
C ASP A 99 6.50 -7.52 -12.40
N ILE A 100 6.58 -6.67 -11.36
CA ILE A 100 5.61 -5.60 -11.11
C ILE A 100 5.60 -4.60 -12.27
N LYS A 101 6.78 -4.12 -12.70
CA LYS A 101 6.91 -3.22 -13.86
C LYS A 101 6.30 -3.81 -15.12
N THR A 102 6.54 -5.09 -15.39
CA THR A 102 6.01 -5.81 -16.56
C THR A 102 4.49 -5.83 -16.58
N ILE A 103 3.86 -5.97 -15.41
CA ILE A 103 2.40 -5.88 -15.30
C ILE A 103 1.93 -4.43 -15.47
N LEU A 104 2.53 -3.49 -14.75
CA LEU A 104 2.13 -2.08 -14.78
C LEU A 104 2.27 -1.45 -16.17
N ALA A 105 3.27 -1.85 -16.96
CA ALA A 105 3.46 -1.40 -18.34
C ALA A 105 2.31 -1.79 -19.28
N ARG A 106 1.40 -2.68 -18.86
CA ARG A 106 0.21 -3.08 -19.61
C ARG A 106 -1.02 -2.26 -19.26
N ALA A 107 -0.94 -1.39 -18.25
CA ALA A 107 -2.03 -0.47 -17.96
C ALA A 107 -2.18 0.52 -19.11
N GLU A 108 -3.39 0.62 -19.65
CA GLU A 108 -3.75 1.69 -20.57
C GLU A 108 -3.55 3.04 -19.85
N ASP A 109 -3.04 4.03 -20.58
CA ASP A 109 -2.80 5.39 -20.08
C ASP A 109 -1.78 5.54 -18.94
N LEU A 110 -0.86 4.60 -18.75
CA LEU A 110 0.24 4.73 -17.80
C LEU A 110 1.59 4.68 -18.51
N LYS A 111 2.45 5.67 -18.29
CA LYS A 111 3.82 5.67 -18.83
C LYS A 111 4.80 5.21 -17.77
N LEU A 112 5.31 4.00 -17.91
CA LEU A 112 6.37 3.51 -17.04
C LEU A 112 7.72 4.13 -17.44
N LYS A 113 8.47 4.63 -16.47
CA LYS A 113 9.83 5.14 -16.65
C LYS A 113 10.84 4.30 -15.89
N GLU A 114 11.92 3.93 -16.58
CA GLU A 114 13.12 3.44 -15.93
C GLU A 114 13.77 4.56 -15.11
N ILE A 115 13.99 4.30 -13.83
CA ILE A 115 14.48 5.27 -12.87
C ILE A 115 15.99 5.14 -12.69
N LYS A 116 16.67 6.28 -12.62
CA LYS A 116 18.06 6.35 -12.16
C LYS A 116 18.04 6.43 -10.64
N ILE A 117 18.84 5.58 -10.00
CA ILE A 117 18.89 5.47 -8.54
C ILE A 117 20.31 5.78 -8.11
N ASN A 118 20.47 6.80 -7.27
CA ASN A 118 21.72 6.97 -6.53
C ASN A 118 21.62 6.21 -5.21
N LYS A 119 22.76 5.75 -4.69
CA LYS A 119 22.79 5.06 -3.40
C LYS A 119 22.33 6.02 -2.30
N ASP A 120 21.58 5.48 -1.35
CA ASP A 120 21.16 6.14 -0.09
C ASP A 120 20.10 7.25 -0.22
N GLU A 121 19.56 7.52 -1.41
CA GLU A 121 18.44 8.46 -1.59
C GLU A 121 17.11 7.88 -1.09
N GLN A 122 16.26 8.74 -0.54
CA GLN A 122 14.91 8.37 -0.16
C GLN A 122 14.02 8.17 -1.40
N PRO A 123 12.98 7.32 -1.34
CA PRO A 123 12.06 7.09 -2.46
C PRO A 123 11.49 8.37 -3.09
N GLU A 124 11.15 9.35 -2.27
CA GLU A 124 10.63 10.65 -2.70
C GLU A 124 11.66 11.46 -3.51
N GLU A 125 12.92 11.45 -3.07
CA GLU A 125 14.03 12.15 -3.74
C GLU A 125 14.32 11.52 -5.10
N ILE A 126 14.36 10.19 -5.15
CA ILE A 126 14.50 9.43 -6.40
C ILE A 126 13.35 9.79 -7.35
N ALA A 127 12.11 9.84 -6.86
CA ALA A 127 10.95 10.15 -7.69
C ALA A 127 11.00 11.56 -8.28
N LYS A 128 11.37 12.56 -7.46
CA LYS A 128 11.55 13.95 -7.90
C LYS A 128 12.70 14.09 -8.91
N ALA A 129 13.85 13.47 -8.64
CA ALA A 129 15.01 13.50 -9.53
C ALA A 129 14.72 12.84 -10.89
N ASN A 130 13.81 11.86 -10.92
CA ASN A 130 13.36 11.22 -12.14
C ASN A 130 12.13 11.90 -12.77
N GLY A 131 11.62 13.00 -12.20
CA GLY A 131 10.48 13.75 -12.73
C GLY A 131 9.20 12.93 -12.84
N LEU A 132 8.97 12.01 -11.89
CA LEU A 132 7.80 11.14 -11.88
C LEU A 132 6.56 11.88 -11.37
N ASP A 133 5.40 11.60 -11.94
CA ASP A 133 4.11 12.06 -11.39
C ASP A 133 3.71 11.22 -10.18
N TYR A 134 3.94 9.91 -10.28
CA TYR A 134 3.73 8.95 -9.20
C TYR A 134 4.89 7.99 -9.08
N TYR A 135 5.04 7.40 -7.90
CA TYR A 135 5.96 6.29 -7.70
C TYR A 135 5.34 5.19 -6.82
N VAL A 136 5.73 3.95 -7.11
CA VAL A 136 5.43 2.80 -6.25
C VAL A 136 6.57 2.62 -5.27
N SER A 137 6.24 2.57 -3.98
CA SER A 137 7.15 2.23 -2.89
C SER A 137 6.59 1.03 -2.13
N GLY A 138 7.44 0.12 -1.70
CA GLY A 138 6.98 -1.10 -1.04
C GLY A 138 8.08 -1.99 -0.52
N SER A 139 7.64 -3.07 0.09
CA SER A 139 8.49 -4.08 0.70
C SER A 139 7.86 -5.46 0.61
N TYR A 140 8.65 -6.47 0.90
CA TYR A 140 8.18 -7.84 1.00
C TYR A 140 8.86 -8.57 2.15
N ARG A 141 8.25 -9.69 2.53
CA ARG A 141 8.75 -10.54 3.60
C ARG A 141 8.32 -11.98 3.38
N MET A 142 9.28 -12.90 3.45
CA MET A 142 8.97 -14.33 3.47
C MET A 142 8.72 -14.79 4.91
N GLU A 143 7.54 -15.34 5.14
CA GLU A 143 7.13 -15.95 6.40
C GLU A 143 6.78 -17.43 6.21
N ARG A 144 6.47 -18.13 7.31
CA ARG A 144 6.07 -19.54 7.25
C ARG A 144 4.86 -19.77 6.34
N THR A 145 3.91 -18.83 6.33
CA THR A 145 2.67 -18.90 5.55
C THR A 145 2.91 -18.62 4.06
N GLY A 146 3.88 -17.78 3.72
CA GLY A 146 4.14 -17.38 2.34
C GLY A 146 4.90 -16.07 2.22
N LEU A 147 4.96 -15.58 0.98
CA LEU A 147 5.52 -14.27 0.65
C LEU A 147 4.44 -13.20 0.79
N GLU A 148 4.63 -12.30 1.75
CA GLU A 148 3.83 -11.09 1.87
C GLU A 148 4.49 -9.95 1.10
N VAL A 149 3.71 -9.19 0.33
CA VAL A 149 4.18 -7.99 -0.38
C VAL A 149 3.22 -6.85 -0.09
N ARG A 150 3.77 -5.73 0.40
CA ARG A 150 3.05 -4.50 0.70
C ARG A 150 3.60 -3.35 -0.13
N SER A 151 2.73 -2.52 -0.68
CA SER A 151 3.14 -1.37 -1.46
C SER A 151 2.14 -0.23 -1.40
N SER A 152 2.57 0.95 -1.83
CA SER A 152 1.69 2.10 -2.05
C SER A 152 2.10 2.86 -3.29
N LEU A 153 1.10 3.43 -3.94
CA LEU A 153 1.26 4.42 -4.98
C LEU A 153 1.22 5.80 -4.33
N ILE A 154 2.24 6.61 -4.58
CA ILE A 154 2.41 7.91 -3.95
C ILE A 154 2.50 8.99 -5.02
N ASP A 155 1.79 10.09 -4.82
CA ASP A 155 1.85 11.30 -5.64
C ASP A 155 3.13 12.08 -5.30
N THR A 156 4.00 12.30 -6.29
CA THR A 156 5.32 12.90 -6.07
C THR A 156 5.25 14.36 -5.60
N GLN A 157 4.18 15.09 -5.96
CA GLN A 157 4.05 16.52 -5.64
C GLN A 157 3.55 16.73 -4.21
N THR A 158 2.59 15.91 -3.79
CA THR A 158 1.90 16.07 -2.51
C THR A 158 2.37 15.09 -1.44
N ASN A 159 3.13 14.07 -1.83
CA ASN A 159 3.52 12.92 -0.99
C ASN A 159 2.31 12.16 -0.41
N ASN A 160 1.13 12.33 -1.01
CA ASN A 160 -0.07 11.63 -0.59
C ASN A 160 -0.09 10.21 -1.14
N ILE A 161 -0.43 9.25 -0.28
CA ILE A 161 -0.73 7.88 -0.68
C ILE A 161 -2.06 7.88 -1.44
N GLN A 162 -2.01 7.54 -2.73
CA GLN A 162 -3.19 7.44 -3.59
C GLN A 162 -3.87 6.08 -3.48
N SER A 163 -3.07 5.04 -3.23
CA SER A 163 -3.54 3.69 -3.03
C SER A 163 -2.49 2.89 -2.27
N SER A 164 -2.95 1.84 -1.60
CA SER A 164 -2.11 0.83 -0.97
C SER A 164 -2.53 -0.54 -1.47
N ALA A 165 -1.56 -1.43 -1.57
CA ALA A 165 -1.77 -2.79 -2.02
C ALA A 165 -1.09 -3.77 -1.08
N ASN A 166 -1.75 -4.90 -0.86
CA ASN A 166 -1.21 -6.00 -0.07
C ASN A 166 -1.61 -7.34 -0.68
N ILE A 167 -0.65 -8.26 -0.80
CA ILE A 167 -0.88 -9.62 -1.24
C ILE A 167 -0.13 -10.62 -0.34
N LEU A 168 -0.66 -11.83 -0.28
CA LEU A 168 0.01 -12.99 0.31
C LEU A 168 0.03 -14.12 -0.71
N ILE A 169 1.22 -14.56 -1.10
CA ILE A 169 1.42 -15.73 -1.95
C ILE A 169 1.80 -16.89 -1.05
N GLU A 170 0.91 -17.87 -0.91
CA GLU A 170 1.16 -19.04 -0.07
C GLU A 170 2.46 -19.74 -0.47
N ARG A 171 3.25 -20.17 0.52
CA ARG A 171 4.58 -20.75 0.28
C ARG A 171 4.53 -21.95 -0.67
N LYS A 172 3.53 -22.83 -0.52
CA LYS A 172 3.31 -24.00 -1.37
C LYS A 172 2.91 -23.67 -2.81
N ALA A 173 2.50 -22.43 -3.08
CA ALA A 173 2.08 -21.95 -4.39
C ALA A 173 3.22 -21.25 -5.15
N LEU A 174 4.35 -21.00 -4.49
CA LEU A 174 5.57 -20.52 -5.11
C LEU A 174 6.31 -21.69 -5.77
N ASN A 175 6.94 -21.45 -6.92
CA ASN A 175 7.79 -22.47 -7.55
C ASN A 175 9.11 -22.61 -6.77
N PRO A 176 9.80 -23.76 -6.88
CA PRO A 176 11.04 -24.01 -6.14
C PRO A 176 12.19 -23.04 -6.45
N GLU A 177 12.29 -22.55 -7.69
CA GLU A 177 13.34 -21.60 -8.10
C GLU A 177 13.18 -20.24 -7.42
N ASP A 178 11.95 -19.70 -7.39
CA ASP A 178 11.61 -18.47 -6.69
C ASP A 178 11.83 -18.63 -5.19
N LEU A 179 11.44 -19.78 -4.61
CA LEU A 179 11.70 -20.08 -3.20
C LEU A 179 13.20 -20.12 -2.89
N ALA A 180 14.00 -20.82 -3.70
CA ALA A 180 15.44 -20.92 -3.50
C ALA A 180 16.12 -19.54 -3.52
N LEU A 181 15.70 -18.63 -4.40
CA LEU A 181 16.21 -17.26 -4.45
C LEU A 181 15.87 -16.45 -3.19
N ILE A 182 14.71 -16.70 -2.57
CA ILE A 182 14.27 -16.01 -1.35
C ILE A 182 14.89 -16.62 -0.09
N ASP A 183 15.06 -17.96 -0.07
CA ASP A 183 15.48 -18.77 1.07
C ASP A 183 17.00 -18.95 1.17
N ASN A 184 17.74 -19.03 0.06
CA ASN A 184 19.22 -19.09 0.11
C ASN A 184 19.81 -17.82 0.75
N MET A 185 19.06 -16.72 0.72
CA MET A 185 19.37 -15.48 1.44
C MET A 185 18.93 -15.51 2.91
N ALA A 186 18.48 -16.62 3.47
CA ALA A 186 18.26 -16.76 4.91
C ALA A 186 19.53 -17.21 5.63
N ASP A 187 20.38 -17.98 4.97
CA ASP A 187 21.60 -18.54 5.56
C ASP A 187 22.80 -17.59 5.46
N GLU A 188 22.93 -16.81 4.37
CA GLU A 188 23.98 -15.78 4.23
C GLU A 188 23.88 -14.65 5.28
N PHE A 189 22.69 -14.38 5.81
CA PHE A 189 22.42 -13.22 6.68
C PHE A 189 22.22 -13.56 8.16
N LYS A 190 22.34 -14.83 8.56
CA LYS A 190 22.37 -15.24 9.98
C LYS A 190 23.59 -14.69 10.74
N SER A 191 24.61 -14.17 10.04
CA SER A 191 25.86 -13.68 10.63
C SER A 191 25.84 -12.22 11.11
N ALA A 192 24.78 -11.45 10.80
CA ALA A 192 24.65 -10.07 11.27
C ALA A 192 23.55 -9.98 12.34
N GLN A 193 23.92 -10.15 13.62
CA GLN A 193 23.03 -9.88 14.74
C GLN A 193 22.63 -8.40 14.78
N LYS A 194 21.55 -8.03 14.06
CA LYS A 194 20.90 -6.73 14.21
C LYS A 194 20.25 -6.69 15.61
N LYS A 195 20.58 -5.67 16.40
CA LYS A 195 20.02 -5.43 17.73
C LYS A 195 18.50 -5.28 17.60
N LYS A 196 17.71 -6.15 18.25
CA LYS A 196 16.25 -6.18 18.10
C LYS A 196 15.63 -4.83 18.46
N THR A 197 15.22 -4.05 17.46
CA THR A 197 14.58 -2.75 17.66
C THR A 197 13.10 -2.91 18.02
N TYR A 198 12.47 -1.86 18.56
CA TYR A 198 11.03 -1.86 18.83
C TYR A 198 10.22 -2.06 17.54
N GLN A 199 10.64 -1.44 16.43
CA GLN A 199 10.03 -1.60 15.11
C GLN A 199 10.06 -3.06 14.65
N GLU A 200 11.17 -3.77 14.84
CA GLU A 200 11.25 -5.19 14.49
C GLU A 200 10.26 -6.07 15.27
N HIS A 201 9.91 -5.71 16.52
CA HIS A 201 8.89 -6.43 17.28
C HIS A 201 7.48 -6.13 16.77
N LEU A 202 7.19 -4.87 16.43
CA LEU A 202 5.92 -4.49 15.81
C LEU A 202 5.74 -5.19 14.47
N GLU A 203 6.77 -5.25 13.63
CA GLU A 203 6.69 -5.93 12.33
C GLU A 203 6.43 -7.43 12.49
N LYS A 204 7.09 -8.09 13.45
CA LYS A 204 6.76 -9.50 13.77
C LYS A 204 5.32 -9.67 14.23
N LEU A 205 4.79 -8.75 15.04
CA LEU A 205 3.40 -8.81 15.48
C LEU A 205 2.43 -8.70 14.31
N VAL A 206 2.69 -7.78 13.37
CA VAL A 206 1.86 -7.62 12.17
C VAL A 206 1.96 -8.87 11.28
N ALA A 207 3.14 -9.46 11.13
CA ALA A 207 3.36 -10.64 10.31
C ALA A 207 2.69 -11.92 10.86
N VAL A 208 2.53 -12.04 12.18
CA VAL A 208 1.91 -13.21 12.85
C VAL A 208 0.40 -13.30 12.62
N ARG A 209 -0.24 -12.27 12.03
CA ARG A 209 -1.69 -12.15 11.77
C ARG A 209 -2.38 -13.52 11.68
N ASN A 210 -3.14 -13.84 12.73
CA ASN A 210 -3.87 -15.10 12.79
C ASN A 210 -5.01 -15.05 11.76
N SER A 211 -4.98 -15.95 10.79
CA SER A 211 -5.99 -16.00 9.71
C SER A 211 -7.37 -16.41 10.20
N LYS A 212 -7.47 -16.96 11.42
CA LYS A 212 -8.74 -17.23 12.10
C LYS A 212 -8.92 -16.25 13.25
N GLN A 213 -9.86 -15.31 13.08
CA GLN A 213 -10.30 -14.46 14.19
C GLN A 213 -10.97 -15.35 15.24
N PRO A 214 -10.44 -15.42 16.48
CA PRO A 214 -11.00 -16.29 17.51
C PRO A 214 -12.32 -15.76 18.10
N PHE A 215 -12.67 -14.52 17.80
CA PHE A 215 -13.88 -13.82 18.25
C PHE A 215 -14.19 -12.65 17.32
N ASN A 216 -15.40 -12.07 17.41
CA ASN A 216 -15.83 -11.03 16.47
C ASN A 216 -15.34 -9.66 16.90
N VAL A 217 -14.69 -8.95 15.97
CA VAL A 217 -14.33 -7.54 16.14
C VAL A 217 -14.77 -6.77 14.90
N SER A 218 -15.58 -5.74 15.08
CA SER A 218 -15.93 -4.78 14.04
C SER A 218 -15.22 -3.46 14.27
N VAL A 219 -14.63 -2.92 13.20
CA VAL A 219 -14.00 -1.60 13.20
C VAL A 219 -14.67 -0.77 12.11
N LYS A 220 -15.25 0.36 12.50
CA LYS A 220 -15.90 1.29 11.59
C LYS A 220 -15.35 2.69 11.82
N THR A 221 -15.26 3.46 10.75
CA THR A 221 -14.92 4.88 10.83
C THR A 221 -16.20 5.73 10.78
N ASN A 222 -16.18 6.94 11.34
CA ASN A 222 -17.36 7.82 11.32
C ASN A 222 -17.77 8.31 9.91
N LYS A 223 -16.87 8.20 8.93
CA LYS A 223 -17.11 8.55 7.53
C LYS A 223 -16.31 7.61 6.63
N GLU A 224 -16.74 7.50 5.38
CA GLU A 224 -16.00 6.76 4.35
C GLU A 224 -14.87 7.58 3.72
N ASN A 225 -14.99 8.91 3.73
CA ASN A 225 -14.05 9.81 3.07
C ASN A 225 -13.71 10.96 4.02
N TYR A 226 -12.44 11.37 4.00
CA TYR A 226 -11.87 12.38 4.90
C TYR A 226 -11.13 13.45 4.09
N GLU A 227 -11.25 14.69 4.54
CA GLU A 227 -10.42 15.81 4.07
C GLU A 227 -9.29 16.11 5.06
N ILE A 228 -8.27 16.84 4.61
CA ILE A 228 -7.17 17.27 5.49
C ILE A 228 -7.77 18.09 6.64
N LYS A 229 -7.35 17.78 7.89
CA LYS A 229 -7.89 18.30 9.17
C LYS A 229 -9.22 17.70 9.63
N ASP A 230 -9.83 16.77 8.89
CA ASP A 230 -10.97 16.05 9.44
C ASP A 230 -10.55 15.21 10.66
N LYS A 231 -11.43 15.16 11.65
CA LYS A 231 -11.30 14.24 12.78
C LYS A 231 -11.80 12.86 12.37
N ILE A 232 -10.90 11.88 12.38
CA ILE A 232 -11.23 10.45 12.23
C ILE A 232 -11.65 9.91 13.60
N ILE A 233 -12.80 9.24 13.64
CA ILE A 233 -13.30 8.52 14.82
C ILE A 233 -13.42 7.06 14.43
N PHE A 234 -12.71 6.20 15.17
CA PHE A 234 -12.79 4.76 15.07
C PHE A 234 -13.79 4.24 16.11
N ASN A 235 -14.83 3.56 15.66
CA ASN A 235 -15.79 2.85 16.50
C ASN A 235 -15.45 1.37 16.48
N ILE A 236 -15.29 0.79 17.66
CA ILE A 236 -14.89 -0.61 17.84
C ILE A 236 -16.01 -1.33 18.57
N GLU A 237 -16.50 -2.41 17.99
CA GLU A 237 -17.48 -3.32 18.58
C GLU A 237 -16.80 -4.69 18.74
N THR A 238 -16.88 -5.28 19.93
CA THR A 238 -16.28 -6.58 20.26
C THR A 238 -17.27 -7.40 21.08
N ASP A 239 -17.26 -8.73 20.93
CA ASP A 239 -18.06 -9.64 21.75
C ASP A 239 -17.28 -10.17 22.97
N ARG A 240 -16.05 -9.67 23.18
CA ARG A 240 -15.20 -10.00 24.34
C ARG A 240 -14.41 -8.79 24.84
N ASP A 241 -14.25 -8.74 26.15
CA ASP A 241 -13.30 -7.86 26.82
C ASP A 241 -11.88 -8.09 26.28
N GLY A 242 -11.12 -7.00 26.10
CA GLY A 242 -9.77 -7.12 25.57
C GLY A 242 -9.01 -5.80 25.54
N TYR A 243 -7.79 -5.86 25.00
CA TYR A 243 -6.96 -4.69 24.80
C TYR A 243 -6.89 -4.35 23.32
N LEU A 244 -7.18 -3.11 22.97
CA LEU A 244 -7.14 -2.61 21.60
C LEU A 244 -5.77 -1.99 21.30
N THR A 245 -5.18 -2.39 20.18
CA THR A 245 -4.02 -1.70 19.61
C THR A 245 -4.32 -1.34 18.17
N LEU A 246 -4.26 -0.04 17.84
CA LEU A 246 -4.38 0.45 16.47
C LEU A 246 -2.99 0.78 15.94
N LEU A 247 -2.63 0.15 14.83
CA LEU A 247 -1.35 0.30 14.16
C LEU A 247 -1.57 0.95 12.79
N ASP A 248 -0.82 2.01 12.52
CA ASP A 248 -0.56 2.48 11.16
C ASP A 248 0.62 1.70 10.59
N ILE A 249 0.44 1.07 9.44
CA ILE A 249 1.45 0.18 8.84
C ILE A 249 1.83 0.77 7.49
N ASN A 250 3.02 1.33 7.40
CA ASN A 250 3.55 1.83 6.14
C ASN A 250 4.12 0.66 5.31
N PRO A 251 3.96 0.67 3.97
CA PRO A 251 4.57 -0.33 3.11
C PRO A 251 6.09 -0.47 3.23
N ASN A 252 6.80 0.52 3.78
CA ASN A 252 8.24 0.47 3.96
C ASN A 252 8.69 -0.24 5.25
N GLY A 253 7.74 -0.73 6.06
CA GLY A 253 8.02 -1.42 7.32
C GLY A 253 8.04 -0.51 8.55
N ASP A 254 7.74 0.77 8.38
CA ASP A 254 7.53 1.69 9.50
C ASP A 254 6.14 1.48 10.08
N ILE A 255 6.08 1.16 11.38
CA ILE A 255 4.82 1.01 12.10
C ILE A 255 4.70 2.09 13.16
N THR A 256 3.57 2.81 13.12
CA THR A 256 3.21 3.77 14.15
C THR A 256 2.07 3.22 15.00
N VAL A 257 2.25 3.18 16.32
CA VAL A 257 1.15 2.87 17.24
C VAL A 257 0.28 4.12 17.37
N ILE A 258 -0.90 4.08 16.77
CA ILE A 258 -1.90 5.15 16.88
C ILE A 258 -2.56 5.11 18.26
N PHE A 259 -2.83 3.90 18.76
CA PHE A 259 -3.48 3.67 20.05
C PHE A 259 -3.02 2.33 20.66
N PRO A 260 -2.73 2.25 21.97
CA PRO A 260 -2.63 3.37 22.92
C PRO A 260 -1.48 4.32 22.56
N ASN A 261 -1.59 5.58 22.97
CA ASN A 261 -0.54 6.58 22.79
C ASN A 261 -0.30 7.38 24.07
N LYS A 262 0.64 8.33 24.03
CA LYS A 262 1.03 9.11 25.21
C LYS A 262 -0.12 9.88 25.87
N PHE A 263 -1.16 10.22 25.11
CA PHE A 263 -2.35 10.97 25.57
C PHE A 263 -3.49 10.05 26.02
N HIS A 264 -3.61 8.86 25.41
CA HIS A 264 -4.63 7.86 25.77
C HIS A 264 -3.96 6.49 25.93
N ARG A 265 -3.66 6.15 27.19
CA ARG A 265 -2.90 4.95 27.56
C ARG A 265 -3.77 3.75 27.90
N ASP A 266 -4.96 4.01 28.45
CA ASP A 266 -5.91 2.94 28.73
C ASP A 266 -6.52 2.48 27.42
N ASN A 267 -6.24 1.23 27.05
CA ASN A 267 -6.70 0.59 25.85
C ASN A 267 -7.57 -0.63 26.11
N PHE A 268 -8.04 -0.81 27.34
CA PHE A 268 -9.00 -1.85 27.66
C PHE A 268 -10.38 -1.50 27.09
N ILE A 269 -10.96 -2.40 26.31
CA ILE A 269 -12.31 -2.31 25.79
C ILE A 269 -13.16 -3.42 26.40
N ARG A 270 -14.39 -3.07 26.78
CA ARG A 270 -15.39 -4.01 27.31
C ARG A 270 -16.39 -4.36 26.21
N ALA A 271 -16.87 -5.60 26.24
CA ALA A 271 -17.98 -6.06 25.40
C ALA A 271 -19.32 -5.42 25.81
#